data_AF-A0A531M438-F1
#
_entry.id   AF-A0A531M438-F1
#
_cell.length_a   1.000
_cell.length_b   1.000
_cell.length_c   1.000
_cell.angle_alpha   90.00
_cell.angle_beta   90.00
_cell.angle_gamma   90.00
#
_symmetry.space_group_name_H-M   'P 1'
#
loop_
_entity.id
_entity.type
_entity.pdbx_description
1 polymer ?
#
loop_
_entity_poly.entity_id
_entity_poly.type
_entity_poly.pdbx_seq_one_letter_code
_entity_poly.pdbx_strand_id
1 'polypeptide(L)'
;YLTYGSQDEVTRVLDDAVAMGANVVRIFLQPVIGSLDGSVPTIWNWRLEGEASNLAVKGTYLLYWDPSQNRMAINDGANGMQKVDFLIAEAGKRRLRLIIAIVDFWAFTGGAQQMRAWYGSSDESTFFFTDPRTKQDYRTWVRHVV
;
A
#
# COMPACT_ATOMS: atom_id res chain seq x y z
N TYR A 1 6.87 1.31 4.42
CA TYR A 1 7.77 2.12 3.58
C TYR A 1 8.43 1.36 2.45
N LEU A 2 8.86 0.10 2.61
CA LEU A 2 9.50 -0.66 1.53
C LEU A 2 8.70 -0.72 0.20
N THR A 3 7.38 -0.83 0.25
CA THR A 3 6.53 -0.87 -0.95
C THR A 3 6.40 0.46 -1.69
N TYR A 4 6.90 1.56 -1.12
CA TYR A 4 6.87 2.89 -1.72
C TYR A 4 8.20 3.64 -1.70
N GLY A 5 9.26 3.04 -1.16
CA GLY A 5 10.61 3.59 -1.19
C GLY A 5 11.21 3.62 -2.59
N SER A 6 12.31 4.35 -2.76
CA SER A 6 13.16 4.20 -3.94
C SER A 6 13.81 2.80 -3.97
N GLN A 7 14.34 2.40 -5.13
CA GLN A 7 15.08 1.15 -5.25
C GLN A 7 16.29 1.12 -4.31
N ASP A 8 16.99 2.25 -4.16
CA ASP A 8 18.13 2.37 -3.24
C ASP A 8 17.70 2.25 -1.77
N GLU A 9 16.59 2.91 -1.38
CA GLU A 9 16.04 2.82 -0.02
C GLU A 9 15.68 1.36 0.32
N VAL A 10 15.04 0.66 -0.62
CA VAL A 10 14.66 -0.75 -0.46
C VAL A 10 15.88 -1.65 -0.36
N THR A 11 16.81 -1.53 -1.30
CA THR A 11 18.02 -2.35 -1.37
C THR A 11 18.83 -2.24 -0.08
N ARG A 12 19.08 -1.00 0.38
CA ARG A 12 19.82 -0.72 1.61
C ARG A 12 19.18 -1.37 2.83
N VAL A 13 17.86 -1.28 2.99
CA VAL A 13 17.17 -1.87 4.15
C VAL A 13 17.24 -3.39 4.13
N LEU A 14 17.16 -4.01 2.95
CA LEU A 14 17.30 -5.45 2.83
C LEU A 14 18.75 -5.89 3.10
N ASP A 15 19.75 -5.11 2.68
CA ASP A 15 21.16 -5.35 3.02
C ASP A 15 21.40 -5.24 4.53
N ASP A 16 20.85 -4.21 5.16
CA ASP A 16 20.93 -4.03 6.62
C ASP A 16 20.26 -5.20 7.36
N ALA A 17 19.11 -5.69 6.87
CA ALA A 17 18.45 -6.86 7.44
C ALA A 17 19.36 -8.09 7.41
N VAL A 18 20.06 -8.33 6.30
CA VAL A 18 21.05 -9.42 6.18
C VAL A 18 22.22 -9.20 7.14
N ALA A 19 22.77 -7.99 7.20
CA ALA A 19 23.90 -7.65 8.07
C ALA A 19 23.56 -7.83 9.57
N MET A 20 22.30 -7.59 9.95
CA MET A 20 21.78 -7.81 11.30
C MET A 20 21.46 -9.29 11.60
N GLY A 21 21.58 -10.19 10.62
CA GLY A 21 21.24 -11.59 10.77
C GLY A 21 19.73 -11.89 10.77
N ALA A 22 18.91 -10.96 10.28
CA ALA A 22 17.48 -11.20 10.10
C ALA A 22 17.25 -12.15 8.91
N ASN A 23 16.20 -12.97 9.03
CA ASN A 23 15.80 -13.94 8.00
C ASN A 23 14.39 -13.66 7.43
N VAL A 24 13.63 -12.76 8.06
CA VAL A 24 12.26 -12.41 7.70
C VAL A 24 12.09 -10.90 7.78
N VAL A 25 11.44 -10.31 6.77
CA VAL A 25 11.01 -8.91 6.77
C VAL A 25 9.48 -8.86 6.64
N ARG A 26 8.82 -8.08 7.49
CA ARG A 26 7.36 -7.86 7.40
C ARG A 26 7.09 -6.56 6.63
N ILE A 27 6.17 -6.64 5.67
CA ILE A 27 5.77 -5.51 4.81
C ILE A 27 4.25 -5.37 4.80
N PHE A 28 3.77 -4.22 4.29
CA PHE A 28 2.36 -3.96 4.03
C PHE A 28 2.18 -3.57 2.56
N LEU A 29 1.12 -4.04 1.91
CA LEU A 29 0.77 -3.59 0.56
C LEU A 29 -0.04 -2.29 0.62
N GLN A 30 0.68 -1.18 0.61
CA GLN A 30 0.19 0.19 0.68
C GLN A 30 1.15 1.07 -0.14
N PRO A 31 0.78 2.29 -0.57
CA PRO A 31 -0.32 3.15 -0.08
C PRO A 31 -1.69 2.95 -0.74
N VAL A 32 -2.75 3.39 -0.05
CA VAL A 32 -4.14 3.49 -0.57
C VAL A 32 -4.54 4.96 -0.60
N ILE A 33 -5.04 5.45 -1.74
CA ILE A 33 -5.42 6.87 -1.92
C ILE A 33 -6.90 7.02 -2.35
N GLY A 34 -7.38 8.25 -2.41
CA GLY A 34 -8.66 8.62 -3.02
C GLY A 34 -8.64 8.45 -4.55
N SER A 35 -9.33 9.33 -5.28
CA SER A 35 -9.23 9.37 -6.73
C SER A 35 -8.10 10.27 -7.22
N LEU A 36 -7.61 9.99 -8.42
CA LEU A 36 -6.52 10.77 -9.03
C LEU A 36 -6.95 12.18 -9.45
N ASP A 37 -8.23 12.34 -9.81
CA ASP A 37 -8.84 13.62 -10.17
C ASP A 37 -9.29 14.46 -8.95
N GLY A 38 -9.17 13.90 -7.75
CA GLY A 38 -9.57 14.56 -6.50
C GLY A 38 -11.07 14.55 -6.19
N SER A 39 -11.91 13.95 -7.05
CA SER A 39 -13.37 13.80 -6.79
C SER A 39 -13.69 12.97 -5.54
N VAL A 40 -12.82 12.01 -5.20
CA VAL A 40 -12.84 11.29 -3.93
C VAL A 40 -11.56 11.64 -3.17
N PRO A 41 -11.65 12.30 -2.00
CA PRO A 41 -10.47 12.81 -1.32
C PRO A 41 -9.60 11.68 -0.73
N THR A 42 -8.30 11.95 -0.69
CA THR A 42 -7.35 11.13 0.09
C THR A 42 -7.34 11.64 1.52
N ILE A 43 -7.57 10.76 2.50
CA ILE A 43 -7.77 11.14 3.92
C ILE A 43 -6.47 11.43 4.69
N TRP A 44 -5.33 11.34 4.01
CA TRP A 44 -4.01 11.50 4.58
C TRP A 44 -3.12 12.28 3.60
N ASN A 45 -2.01 12.84 4.09
CA ASN A 45 -1.12 13.63 3.25
C ASN A 45 -0.19 12.71 2.42
N TRP A 46 -0.67 12.29 1.25
CA TRP A 46 0.09 11.43 0.33
C TRP A 46 1.07 12.19 -0.59
N ARG A 47 1.13 13.52 -0.46
CA ARG A 47 2.06 14.41 -1.16
C ARG A 47 3.13 14.97 -0.22
N LEU A 48 3.37 14.31 0.92
CA LEU A 48 4.47 14.64 1.81
C LEU A 48 5.81 14.57 1.06
N GLU A 49 6.62 15.61 1.23
CA GLU A 49 8.02 15.64 0.81
C GLU A 49 8.90 14.97 1.87
N GLY A 50 10.05 14.45 1.46
CA GLY A 50 11.04 13.84 2.36
C GLY A 50 11.30 12.36 2.11
N GLU A 51 11.65 11.63 3.17
CA GLU A 51 12.06 10.22 3.13
C GLU A 51 10.88 9.26 3.29
N ALA A 52 10.99 8.07 2.67
CA ALA A 52 9.93 7.05 2.76
C ALA A 52 9.71 6.55 4.21
N SER A 53 10.74 6.58 5.04
CA SER A 53 10.69 6.31 6.48
C SER A 53 9.69 7.22 7.21
N ASN A 54 9.48 8.44 6.72
CA ASN A 54 8.58 9.46 7.26
C ASN A 54 7.30 9.62 6.41
N LEU A 55 6.84 8.53 5.79
CA LEU A 55 5.59 8.45 5.02
C LEU A 55 5.58 9.29 3.73
N ALA A 56 6.72 9.84 3.28
CA ALA A 56 6.80 10.48 1.97
C ALA A 56 6.78 9.41 0.86
N VAL A 57 5.62 9.24 0.21
CA VAL A 57 5.41 8.16 -0.78
C VAL A 57 5.83 8.54 -2.20
N LYS A 58 6.18 9.80 -2.45
CA LYS A 58 6.74 10.31 -3.72
C LYS A 58 5.92 9.90 -4.95
N GLY A 59 4.59 10.04 -4.86
CA GLY A 59 3.67 9.67 -5.93
C GLY A 59 3.36 8.17 -6.06
N THR A 60 3.87 7.33 -5.15
CA THR A 60 3.52 5.91 -5.10
C THR A 60 2.14 5.68 -4.49
N TYR A 61 1.35 4.82 -5.10
CA TYR A 61 0.08 4.30 -4.57
C TYR A 61 -0.20 2.94 -5.21
N LEU A 62 -0.78 2.00 -4.46
CA LEU A 62 -1.15 0.68 -4.97
C LEU A 62 -2.64 0.63 -5.32
N LEU A 63 -3.49 1.20 -4.46
CA LEU A 63 -4.94 1.21 -4.62
C LEU A 63 -5.46 2.64 -4.66
N TYR A 64 -6.46 2.88 -5.50
CA TYR A 64 -7.12 4.17 -5.65
C TYR A 64 -8.60 4.00 -6.03
N TRP A 65 -9.36 5.08 -5.93
CA TRP A 65 -10.73 5.11 -6.45
C TRP A 65 -10.75 5.57 -7.91
N ASP A 66 -11.34 4.76 -8.79
CA ASP A 66 -11.59 5.15 -10.18
C ASP A 66 -13.02 5.72 -10.29
N PRO A 67 -13.17 7.05 -10.41
CA PRO A 67 -14.48 7.69 -10.49
C PRO A 67 -15.20 7.40 -11.80
N SER A 68 -14.46 7.09 -12.88
CA SER A 68 -15.07 6.77 -14.18
C SER A 68 -15.77 5.40 -14.17
N GLN A 69 -15.29 4.49 -13.32
CA GLN A 69 -15.84 3.15 -13.15
C GLN A 69 -16.60 2.99 -11.82
N ASN A 70 -16.59 4.03 -10.97
CA ASN A 70 -17.19 4.06 -9.65
C ASN A 70 -16.80 2.84 -8.78
N ARG A 71 -15.49 2.51 -8.76
CA ARG A 71 -14.95 1.34 -8.04
C ARG A 71 -13.48 1.54 -7.65
N MET A 72 -13.00 0.68 -6.75
CA MET A 72 -11.56 0.51 -6.51
C MET A 72 -10.84 0.08 -7.79
N ALA A 73 -9.66 0.63 -8.00
CA ALA A 73 -8.71 0.23 -9.03
C ALA A 73 -7.30 0.02 -8.46
N ILE A 74 -6.50 -0.72 -9.21
CA ILE A 74 -5.14 -1.14 -8.83
C ILE A 74 -4.16 -0.48 -9.78
N ASN A 75 -3.06 0.06 -9.25
CA ASN A 75 -1.99 0.64 -10.03
C ASN A 75 -0.90 -0.40 -10.28
N ASP A 76 -0.92 -1.05 -11.44
CA ASP A 76 0.11 -2.02 -11.85
C ASP A 76 1.37 -1.37 -12.47
N GLY A 77 1.44 -0.04 -12.47
CA GLY A 77 2.51 0.71 -13.11
C GLY A 77 3.79 0.86 -12.27
N ALA A 78 4.72 1.66 -12.82
CA ALA A 78 6.04 1.92 -12.23
C ALA A 78 5.98 2.58 -10.83
N ASN A 79 4.94 3.35 -10.54
CA ASN A 79 4.68 3.96 -9.24
C ASN A 79 3.65 3.16 -8.41
N GLY A 80 3.48 1.87 -8.72
CA GLY A 80 2.54 0.97 -8.06
C GLY A 80 3.15 -0.42 -7.87
N MET A 81 2.49 -1.46 -8.38
CA MET A 81 2.87 -2.86 -8.14
C MET A 81 4.28 -3.22 -8.58
N GLN A 82 4.83 -2.57 -9.61
CA GLN A 82 6.22 -2.84 -10.02
C GLN A 82 7.25 -2.55 -8.92
N LYS A 83 6.94 -1.66 -7.96
CA LYS A 83 7.79 -1.44 -6.78
C LYS A 83 7.71 -2.60 -5.79
N VAL A 84 6.54 -3.24 -5.69
CA VAL A 84 6.35 -4.47 -4.89
C VAL A 84 7.11 -5.62 -5.54
N ASP A 85 7.02 -5.77 -6.86
CA ASP A 85 7.77 -6.78 -7.62
C ASP A 85 9.28 -6.62 -7.42
N PHE A 86 9.79 -5.38 -7.51
CA PHE A 86 11.19 -5.07 -7.24
C PHE A 86 11.60 -5.50 -5.82
N LEU A 87 10.81 -5.14 -4.81
CA LEU A 87 11.05 -5.52 -3.41
C LEU A 87 11.11 -7.05 -3.22
N ILE A 88 10.16 -7.78 -3.82
CA ILE A 88 10.12 -9.26 -3.74
C ILE A 88 11.36 -9.86 -4.40
N ALA A 89 11.72 -9.37 -5.59
CA ALA A 89 12.91 -9.84 -6.31
C ALA A 89 14.20 -9.59 -5.52
N GLU A 90 14.36 -8.40 -4.95
CA GLU A 90 15.54 -8.04 -4.15
C GLU A 90 15.63 -8.81 -2.83
N ALA A 91 14.50 -9.09 -2.19
CA ALA A 91 14.45 -9.95 -1.01
C ALA A 91 14.87 -11.39 -1.34
N GLY A 92 14.41 -11.91 -2.50
CA GLY A 92 14.78 -13.23 -3.01
C GLY A 92 16.28 -13.39 -3.26
N LYS A 93 16.93 -12.39 -3.87
CA LYS A 93 18.39 -12.36 -4.08
C LYS A 93 19.17 -12.50 -2.77
N ARG A 94 18.62 -12.00 -1.67
CA ARG A 94 19.19 -12.01 -0.31
C ARG A 94 18.74 -13.20 0.54
N ARG A 95 17.90 -14.08 0.00
CA ARG A 95 17.29 -15.22 0.73
C ARG A 95 16.47 -14.78 1.96
N LEU A 96 15.93 -13.56 1.93
CA LEU A 96 15.01 -13.08 2.95
C LEU A 96 13.60 -13.60 2.65
N ARG A 97 12.89 -14.02 3.70
CA ARG A 97 11.46 -14.35 3.60
C ARG A 97 10.62 -13.10 3.86
N LEU A 98 9.46 -13.00 3.24
CA LEU A 98 8.53 -11.89 3.45
C LEU A 98 7.26 -12.36 4.16
N ILE A 99 6.85 -11.60 5.18
CA ILE A 99 5.47 -11.62 5.67
C ILE A 99 4.77 -10.42 5.05
N ILE A 100 3.77 -10.67 4.22
CA ILE A 100 3.05 -9.63 3.48
C ILE A 100 1.68 -9.40 4.14
N ALA A 101 1.51 -8.25 4.79
CA ALA A 101 0.21 -7.79 5.26
C ALA A 101 -0.53 -7.09 4.11
N ILE A 102 -1.70 -7.62 3.74
CA ILE A 102 -2.40 -7.21 2.51
C ILE A 102 -2.99 -5.80 2.61
N VAL A 103 -3.51 -5.40 3.77
CA VAL A 103 -4.05 -4.06 4.04
C VAL A 103 -3.74 -3.69 5.49
N ASP A 104 -3.31 -2.44 5.74
CA ASP A 104 -3.18 -1.89 7.08
C ASP A 104 -4.54 -1.36 7.60
N PHE A 105 -4.80 -1.47 8.90
CA PHE A 105 -6.02 -0.93 9.49
C PHE A 105 -5.94 0.59 9.69
N TRP A 106 -4.75 1.15 9.90
CA TRP A 106 -4.55 2.55 10.27
C TRP A 106 -4.48 3.50 9.07
N ALA A 107 -4.61 4.81 9.34
CA ALA A 107 -4.71 5.84 8.30
C ALA A 107 -3.37 6.35 7.73
N PHE A 108 -2.21 5.96 8.28
CA PHE A 108 -0.91 6.58 7.97
C PHE A 108 -0.50 6.52 6.49
N THR A 109 -1.03 5.56 5.73
CA THR A 109 -0.96 5.52 4.25
C THR A 109 -2.29 5.02 3.67
N GLY A 110 -3.38 5.48 4.28
CA GLY A 110 -4.75 5.16 3.90
C GLY A 110 -5.26 3.84 4.47
N GLY A 111 -4.77 2.72 3.94
CA GLY A 111 -5.21 1.38 4.33
C GLY A 111 -6.73 1.20 4.30
N ALA A 112 -7.26 0.43 5.25
CA ALA A 112 -8.68 0.21 5.44
C ALA A 112 -9.47 1.51 5.69
N GLN A 113 -8.84 2.52 6.30
CA GLN A 113 -9.48 3.81 6.56
C GLN A 113 -9.77 4.55 5.24
N GLN A 114 -8.83 4.53 4.29
CA GLN A 114 -9.09 5.11 2.96
C GLN A 114 -10.15 4.32 2.19
N MET A 115 -10.14 2.98 2.29
CA MET A 115 -11.15 2.15 1.65
C MET A 115 -12.56 2.42 2.19
N ARG A 116 -12.71 2.64 3.50
CA ARG A 116 -13.99 3.08 4.09
C ARG A 116 -14.42 4.45 3.54
N ALA A 117 -13.45 5.36 3.38
CA ALA A 117 -13.71 6.75 3.02
C ALA A 117 -14.22 6.90 1.58
N TRP A 118 -13.86 5.98 0.68
CA TRP A 118 -14.47 5.90 -0.66
C TRP A 118 -15.99 5.80 -0.64
N TYR A 119 -16.56 5.25 0.46
CA TYR A 119 -18.00 5.09 0.64
C TYR A 119 -18.61 6.10 1.61
N GLY A 120 -17.87 7.14 2.00
CA GLY A 120 -18.36 8.23 2.84
C GLY A 120 -18.61 7.85 4.31
N SER A 121 -18.10 6.70 4.78
CA SER A 121 -18.32 6.27 6.16
C SER A 121 -17.38 6.95 7.16
N SER A 122 -17.93 7.45 8.26
CA SER A 122 -17.18 7.93 9.42
C SER A 122 -16.88 6.85 10.46
N ASP A 123 -17.43 5.64 10.30
CA ASP A 123 -17.16 4.52 11.22
C ASP A 123 -15.80 3.89 10.90
N GLU A 124 -14.80 4.29 11.68
CA GLU A 124 -13.40 3.86 11.55
C GLU A 124 -13.16 2.44 12.08
N SER A 125 -14.10 1.89 12.86
CA SER A 125 -13.90 0.66 13.63
C SER A 125 -14.52 -0.56 12.95
N THR A 126 -15.76 -0.45 12.46
CA THR A 126 -16.51 -1.64 12.01
C THR A 126 -16.80 -1.66 10.52
N PHE A 127 -17.00 -0.51 9.89
CA PHE A 127 -17.48 -0.40 8.52
C PHE A 127 -16.68 -1.23 7.52
N PHE A 128 -15.34 -1.15 7.56
CA PHE A 128 -14.48 -1.93 6.67
C PHE A 128 -14.74 -3.44 6.75
N PHE A 129 -15.05 -3.95 7.95
CA PHE A 129 -15.27 -5.37 8.21
C PHE A 129 -16.70 -5.83 8.00
N THR A 130 -17.66 -4.90 7.89
CA THR A 130 -19.09 -5.22 7.84
C THR A 130 -19.71 -4.93 6.49
N ASP A 131 -19.34 -3.82 5.84
CA ASP A 131 -19.92 -3.38 4.57
C ASP A 131 -19.57 -4.38 3.43
N PRO A 132 -20.55 -4.82 2.63
CA PRO A 132 -20.30 -5.76 1.56
C PRO A 132 -19.37 -5.22 0.47
N ARG A 133 -19.30 -3.89 0.27
CA ARG A 133 -18.47 -3.26 -0.76
C ARG A 133 -17.00 -3.29 -0.37
N THR A 134 -16.64 -2.93 0.88
CA THR A 134 -15.26 -3.04 1.36
C THR A 134 -14.77 -4.49 1.41
N LYS A 135 -15.66 -5.44 1.75
CA LYS A 135 -15.35 -6.88 1.64
C LYS A 135 -15.06 -7.30 0.20
N GLN A 136 -15.85 -6.80 -0.76
CA GLN A 136 -15.66 -7.10 -2.18
C GLN A 136 -14.36 -6.50 -2.71
N ASP A 137 -14.03 -5.27 -2.32
CA ASP A 137 -12.76 -4.61 -2.65
C ASP A 137 -11.58 -5.40 -2.09
N TYR A 138 -11.63 -5.78 -0.80
CA TYR A 138 -10.58 -6.60 -0.19
C TYR A 138 -10.40 -7.94 -0.89
N ARG A 139 -11.48 -8.64 -1.27
CA ARG A 139 -11.41 -9.88 -2.05
C ARG A 139 -10.85 -9.67 -3.45
N THR A 140 -11.15 -8.53 -4.07
CA THR A 140 -10.60 -8.16 -5.38
C THR A 140 -9.10 -7.92 -5.25
N TRP A 141 -8.68 -7.23 -4.20
CA TRP A 141 -7.29 -6.99 -3.92
C TRP A 141 -6.51 -8.27 -3.63
N VAL A 142 -7.02 -9.13 -2.74
CA VAL A 142 -6.39 -10.43 -2.42
C VAL A 142 -6.23 -11.29 -3.68
N ARG A 143 -7.24 -11.37 -4.55
CA ARG A 143 -7.18 -12.13 -5.81
C ARG A 143 -6.16 -11.60 -6.81
N HIS A 144 -5.77 -10.33 -6.70
CA HIS A 144 -4.79 -9.72 -7.59
C HIS A 144 -3.35 -10.06 -7.16
N VAL A 145 -3.12 -10.20 -5.85
CA VAL A 145 -1.77 -10.32 -5.26
C VAL A 145 -1.42 -11.73 -4.77
N VAL A 146 -2.35 -12.68 -4.87
CA VAL A 146 -2.20 -14.11 -4.50
C VAL A 146 -2.58 -14.98 -5.67
#